data_AF-A0A225WQW1-F1
#
_entry.id   AF-A0A225WQW1-F1
#
_cell.length_a   1.000
_cell.length_b   1.000
_cell.length_c   1.000
_cell.angle_alpha   90.00
_cell.angle_beta   90.00
_cell.angle_gamma   90.00
#
_symmetry.space_group_name_H-M   'P 1'
#
loop_
_entity.id
_entity.type
_entity.pdbx_description
1 polymer ?
#
loop_
_entity_poly.entity_id
_entity_poly.type
_entity_poly.pdbx_seq_one_letter_code
_entity_poly.pdbx_strand_id
1 'polypeptide(L)'
;MALTIHYLTKDFDSRVWALEVEHFPGKHSGIAISAETTKAMERWGLDKNRCSMLLRDSAANVTLAGDITGVRHMSCLAHTMHLVVAGSLQVKKERKKRASESDTIRREANGST
;
A
#
# COMPACT_ATOMS: atom_id res chain seq x y z
N MET A 1 11.08 6.69 -3.39
CA MET A 1 10.81 5.25 -3.55
C MET A 1 11.88 4.48 -2.81
N ALA A 2 11.54 3.35 -2.21
CA ALA A 2 12.52 2.50 -1.54
C ALA A 2 12.47 1.10 -2.15
N LEU A 3 13.62 0.50 -2.38
CA LEU A 3 13.76 -0.89 -2.84
C LEU A 3 14.50 -1.69 -1.77
N THR A 4 13.86 -2.77 -1.33
CA THR A 4 14.44 -3.73 -0.37
C THR A 4 14.37 -5.10 -1.01
N ILE A 5 15.48 -5.83 -0.97
CA ILE A 5 15.53 -7.21 -1.45
C ILE A 5 15.45 -8.18 -0.27
N HIS A 6 14.65 -9.22 -0.47
CA HIS A 6 14.60 -10.39 0.39
C HIS A 6 15.04 -11.60 -0.42
N TYR A 7 15.99 -12.38 0.10
CA TYR A 7 16.49 -13.56 -0.58
C TYR A 7 16.93 -14.64 0.41
N LEU A 8 17.13 -15.85 -0.11
CA LEU A 8 17.67 -16.99 0.63
C LEU A 8 19.11 -17.24 0.21
N THR A 9 19.98 -17.53 1.18
CA THR A 9 21.34 -18.03 0.90
C THR A 9 21.30 -19.50 0.44
N LYS A 10 22.46 -20.04 0.06
CA LYS A 10 22.59 -21.48 -0.24
C LYS A 10 22.26 -22.37 0.96
N ASP A 11 22.47 -21.85 2.16
CA ASP A 11 22.17 -22.51 3.43
C ASP A 11 20.73 -22.26 3.90
N PHE A 12 19.88 -21.68 3.05
CA PHE A 12 18.49 -21.32 3.34
C PHE A 12 18.30 -20.26 4.44
N ASP A 13 19.32 -19.46 4.72
CA ASP A 13 19.16 -18.30 5.60
C ASP A 13 18.42 -17.18 4.89
N SER A 14 17.40 -16.61 5.56
CA SER A 14 16.76 -15.40 5.08
C SER A 14 17.65 -14.18 5.27
N ARG A 15 17.82 -13.40 4.21
CA ARG A 15 18.55 -12.14 4.21
C ARG A 15 17.64 -11.02 3.71
N VAL A 16 17.81 -9.85 4.29
CA VAL A 16 17.12 -8.62 3.89
C VAL A 16 18.14 -7.51 3.75
N TRP A 17 18.16 -6.85 2.61
CA TRP A 17 18.98 -5.65 2.39
C TRP A 17 18.11 -4.52 1.85
N ALA A 18 18.14 -3.38 2.55
CA ALA A 18 17.67 -2.13 1.99
C ALA A 18 18.70 -1.68 0.94
N LEU A 19 18.31 -1.78 -0.33
CA LEU A 19 19.21 -1.46 -1.43
C LEU A 19 19.30 0.05 -1.60
N GLU A 20 18.15 0.71 -1.72
CA GLU A 20 18.12 2.15 -1.93
C GLU A 20 16.86 2.79 -1.36
N VAL A 21 17.00 4.07 -1.01
CA VAL A 21 15.91 4.98 -0.65
C VAL A 21 16.17 6.27 -1.38
N GLU A 22 15.52 6.43 -2.53
CA GLU A 22 15.72 7.60 -3.39
C GLU A 22 14.50 8.52 -3.36
N HIS A 23 14.75 9.82 -3.51
CA HIS A 23 13.68 10.78 -3.71
C HIS A 23 13.03 10.53 -5.08
N PHE A 24 11.70 10.43 -5.12
CA PHE A 24 10.93 10.22 -6.35
C PHE A 24 9.95 11.39 -6.54
N PRO A 25 10.39 12.49 -7.18
CA PRO A 25 9.56 13.67 -7.37
C PRO A 25 8.55 13.48 -8.51
N GLY A 26 7.53 14.35 -8.55
CA GLY A 26 6.55 14.38 -9.64
C GLY A 26 5.34 13.47 -9.41
N LYS A 27 4.60 13.19 -10.49
CA LYS A 27 3.37 12.38 -10.42
C LYS A 27 3.72 10.89 -10.33
N HIS A 28 3.27 10.25 -9.27
CA HIS A 28 3.45 8.81 -9.04
C HIS A 28 2.41 7.98 -9.82
N SER A 29 2.40 8.09 -11.15
CA SER A 29 1.57 7.24 -12.00
C SER A 29 2.12 5.82 -12.05
N GLY A 30 1.28 4.84 -12.41
CA GLY A 30 1.74 3.44 -12.51
C GLY A 30 2.88 3.25 -13.52
N ILE A 31 2.86 4.00 -14.62
CA ILE A 31 3.95 3.99 -15.62
C ILE A 31 5.25 4.52 -15.00
N ALA A 32 5.18 5.65 -14.28
CA ALA A 32 6.37 6.26 -13.68
C ALA A 32 6.97 5.37 -12.58
N ILE A 33 6.12 4.77 -11.74
CA ILE A 33 6.56 3.83 -10.69
C ILE A 33 7.20 2.58 -11.31
N SER A 34 6.60 2.01 -12.37
CA SER A 34 7.15 0.83 -13.05
C SER A 34 8.52 1.13 -13.68
N ALA A 35 8.64 2.29 -14.32
CA ALA A 35 9.90 2.74 -14.91
C ALA A 35 11.00 2.91 -13.82
N GLU A 36 10.70 3.60 -12.72
CA GLU A 36 11.68 3.76 -11.64
C GLU A 36 12.01 2.43 -10.95
N THR A 37 11.02 1.55 -10.74
CA THR A 37 11.26 0.21 -10.16
C THR A 37 12.20 -0.61 -11.05
N THR A 38 11.99 -0.56 -12.37
CA THR A 38 12.83 -1.24 -13.35
C THR A 38 14.25 -0.69 -13.34
N LYS A 39 14.41 0.65 -13.36
CA LYS A 39 15.72 1.30 -13.24
C LYS A 39 16.44 0.94 -11.94
N ALA A 40 15.71 0.89 -10.81
CA ALA A 40 16.26 0.47 -9.54
C ALA A 40 16.77 -0.98 -9.61
N MET A 41 16.00 -1.89 -10.18
CA MET A 41 16.45 -3.28 -10.38
C MET A 41 17.70 -3.33 -11.27
N GLU A 42 17.75 -2.57 -12.36
CA GLU A 42 18.90 -2.48 -13.27
C GLU A 42 20.15 -1.94 -12.58
N ARG A 43 20.04 -0.87 -11.78
CA ARG A 43 21.16 -0.28 -11.00
C ARG A 43 21.81 -1.31 -10.08
N TRP A 44 21.01 -2.18 -9.48
CA TRP A 44 21.46 -3.23 -8.57
C TRP A 44 21.79 -4.55 -9.27
N GLY A 45 21.76 -4.59 -10.61
CA GLY A 45 22.05 -5.80 -11.39
C GLY A 45 21.04 -6.92 -11.16
N LEU A 46 19.81 -6.58 -10.78
CA LEU A 46 18.73 -7.53 -10.51
C LEU A 46 17.98 -7.84 -11.80
N ASP A 47 18.08 -9.09 -12.26
CA ASP A 47 17.27 -9.58 -13.37
C ASP A 47 15.82 -9.80 -12.92
N LYS A 48 14.89 -9.08 -13.55
CA LYS A 48 13.45 -9.21 -13.30
C LYS A 48 12.93 -10.65 -13.45
N ASN A 49 13.52 -11.43 -14.35
CA ASN A 49 13.11 -12.82 -14.59
C ASN A 49 13.51 -13.76 -13.45
N ARG A 50 14.42 -13.31 -12.58
CA ARG A 50 14.87 -14.01 -11.37
C ARG A 50 14.18 -13.49 -10.12
N CYS A 51 13.32 -12.47 -10.24
CA CYS A 51 12.49 -11.99 -9.15
C CYS A 51 11.27 -12.91 -9.01
N SER A 52 11.22 -13.68 -7.92
CA SER A 52 10.10 -14.57 -7.64
C SER A 52 8.81 -13.81 -7.31
N MET A 53 8.94 -12.65 -6.65
CA MET A 53 7.81 -11.84 -6.20
C MET A 53 8.22 -10.40 -5.88
N LEU A 54 7.40 -9.44 -6.32
CA LEU A 54 7.46 -8.04 -5.92
C LEU A 54 6.38 -7.74 -4.87
N LEU A 55 6.79 -7.26 -3.69
CA LEU A 55 5.87 -6.82 -2.63
C LEU A 55 5.68 -5.31 -2.71
N ARG A 56 4.42 -4.86 -2.71
CA ARG A 56 4.04 -3.45 -2.87
C ARG A 56 2.82 -3.10 -2.01
N ASP A 57 2.47 -1.83 -1.86
CA ASP A 57 1.20 -1.48 -1.22
C ASP A 57 -0.03 -1.76 -2.12
N SER A 58 -1.24 -1.50 -1.63
CA SER A 58 -2.48 -1.72 -2.40
C SER A 58 -2.95 -0.49 -3.16
N ALA A 59 -2.12 0.55 -3.32
CA ALA A 59 -2.51 1.74 -4.07
C ALA A 59 -2.69 1.41 -5.56
N ALA A 60 -3.67 2.03 -6.21
CA ALA A 60 -4.04 1.72 -7.60
C ALA A 60 -2.87 1.91 -8.58
N ASN A 61 -2.11 3.00 -8.45
CA ASN A 61 -0.96 3.25 -9.31
C ASN A 61 0.16 2.25 -9.12
N VAL A 62 0.45 1.84 -7.87
CA VAL A 62 1.50 0.85 -7.59
C VAL A 62 1.06 -0.56 -8.02
N THR A 63 -0.24 -0.85 -7.95
CA THR A 63 -0.80 -2.10 -8.51
C THR A 63 -0.62 -2.15 -10.02
N LEU A 64 -1.01 -1.09 -10.74
CA LEU A 64 -0.77 -0.97 -12.18
C LEU A 64 0.73 -1.04 -12.51
N ALA A 65 1.60 -0.45 -11.69
CA ALA A 65 3.04 -0.53 -11.88
C ALA A 65 3.55 -1.97 -11.80
N GLY A 66 3.03 -2.77 -10.86
CA GLY A 66 3.32 -4.20 -10.76
C GLY A 66 2.94 -4.94 -12.04
N ASP A 67 1.75 -4.67 -12.57
CA ASP A 67 1.26 -5.27 -13.82
C ASP A 67 2.17 -4.91 -15.02
N ILE A 68 2.53 -3.63 -15.15
CA ILE A 68 3.41 -3.14 -16.24
C ILE A 68 4.82 -3.73 -16.14
N THR A 69 5.37 -3.86 -14.92
CA THR A 69 6.73 -4.38 -14.69
C THR A 69 6.88 -5.83 -15.14
N GLY A 70 5.76 -6.58 -15.22
CA GLY A 70 5.76 -7.96 -15.71
C GLY A 70 6.38 -8.96 -14.74
N VAL A 71 6.50 -8.60 -13.47
CA VAL A 71 6.95 -9.46 -12.38
C VAL A 71 5.73 -9.86 -11.55
N ARG A 72 5.68 -11.12 -11.08
CA ARG A 72 4.63 -11.54 -10.16
C ARG A 72 4.63 -10.63 -8.93
N HIS A 73 3.49 -10.07 -8.56
CA HIS A 73 3.41 -9.13 -7.44
C HIS A 73 2.23 -9.39 -6.51
N MET A 74 2.33 -8.89 -5.28
CA MET A 74 1.27 -8.99 -4.28
C MET A 74 1.19 -7.74 -3.38
N SER A 75 0.02 -7.56 -2.77
CA SER A 75 -0.21 -6.50 -1.79
C SER A 75 0.50 -6.78 -0.47
N CYS A 76 0.95 -5.72 0.18
CA CYS A 76 1.48 -5.72 1.52
C CYS A 76 0.36 -6.02 2.52
N LEU A 77 0.50 -7.12 3.24
CA LEU A 77 -0.46 -7.55 4.25
C LEU A 77 -0.69 -6.48 5.32
N ALA A 78 0.36 -5.81 5.79
CA ALA A 78 0.23 -4.77 6.81
C ALA A 78 -0.64 -3.60 6.34
N HIS A 79 -0.51 -3.20 5.07
CA HIS A 79 -1.35 -2.16 4.49
C HIS A 79 -2.81 -2.63 4.36
N THR A 80 -3.04 -3.88 3.91
CA THR A 80 -4.38 -4.46 3.85
C THR A 80 -5.04 -4.52 5.23
N MET A 81 -4.31 -4.95 6.27
CA MET A 81 -4.80 -4.95 7.65
C MET A 81 -5.14 -3.53 8.14
N HIS A 82 -4.28 -2.56 7.84
CA HIS A 82 -4.53 -1.16 8.19
C HIS A 82 -5.83 -0.65 7.57
N LEU A 83 -6.09 -0.93 6.29
CA LEU A 83 -7.32 -0.53 5.60
C LEU A 83 -8.57 -1.13 6.26
N VAL A 84 -8.53 -2.41 6.64
CA VAL A 84 -9.65 -3.08 7.31
C VAL A 84 -9.95 -2.43 8.67
N VAL A 85 -8.92 -2.17 9.46
CA VAL A 85 -9.07 -1.54 10.78
C VAL A 85 -9.55 -0.10 10.65
N ALA A 86 -8.92 0.68 9.77
CA ALA A 86 -9.29 2.08 9.53
C ALA A 86 -10.73 2.22 9.03
N GLY A 87 -11.14 1.40 8.06
CA GLY A 87 -12.51 1.38 7.56
C GLY A 87 -13.53 1.02 8.65
N SER A 88 -13.20 0.03 9.50
CA SER A 88 -14.05 -0.36 10.62
C SER A 88 -14.24 0.78 11.64
N LEU A 89 -13.19 1.57 11.90
CA LEU A 89 -13.26 2.73 12.79
C LEU A 89 -14.07 3.88 12.18
N GLN A 90 -13.96 4.10 10.87
CA GLN A 90 -14.76 5.10 10.15
C GLN A 90 -16.26 4.79 10.23
N VAL A 91 -16.66 3.55 9.96
CA VAL A 91 -18.06 3.11 10.08
C VAL A 91 -18.61 3.33 11.49
N LYS A 92 -17.82 3.00 12.54
CA LYS A 92 -18.22 3.26 13.93
C LYS A 92 -18.43 4.75 14.20
N LYS A 93 -17.54 5.61 13.69
CA LYS A 93 -17.65 7.07 13.83
C LYS A 93 -18.90 7.61 13.15
N GLU A 94 -19.19 7.14 11.93
CA GLU A 94 -20.38 7.54 11.18
C GLU A 94 -21.68 7.10 11.86
N ARG A 95 -21.73 5.86 12.39
CA ARG A 95 -22.90 5.37 13.16
C ARG A 95 -23.12 6.20 14.41
N LYS A 96 -22.06 6.56 15.15
CA LYS A 96 -22.15 7.42 16.34
C LYS A 96 -22.66 8.82 15.98
N LYS A 97 -22.18 9.39 14.87
CA LYS A 97 -22.65 10.70 14.37
C LYS A 97 -24.14 10.67 14.02
N ARG A 98 -24.59 9.65 13.27
CA ARG A 98 -26.01 9.49 12.91
C ARG A 98 -26.92 9.30 14.12
N ALA A 99 -26.46 8.54 15.12
CA ALA A 99 -27.18 8.37 16.38
C ALA A 99 -27.33 9.70 17.13
N SER A 100 -26.24 10.48 17.27
CA SER A 100 -26.31 11.79 17.92
C SER A 100 -27.19 12.79 17.17
N GLU A 101 -27.16 12.80 15.84
CA GLU A 101 -28.03 13.67 15.03
C GLU A 101 -29.50 13.30 15.18
N SER A 102 -29.81 12.00 15.20
CA SER A 102 -31.17 11.49 15.41
C SER A 102 -31.70 11.82 16.82
N ASP A 103 -30.85 11.73 17.84
CA ASP A 103 -31.19 12.13 19.22
C ASP A 103 -31.44 13.64 19.32
N THR A 104 -30.65 14.47 18.64
CA THR A 104 -30.86 15.93 18.59
C THR A 104 -32.19 16.26 17.90
N ILE A 105 -32.45 15.70 16.71
CA ILE A 105 -33.71 15.91 15.97
C ILE A 105 -34.91 15.48 16.82
N ARG A 106 -34.82 14.34 17.51
CA ARG A 106 -35.90 13.85 18.39
C ARG A 106 -36.13 14.78 19.60
N ARG A 107 -35.07 15.38 20.16
CA ARG A 107 -35.21 16.36 21.26
C ARG A 107 -35.84 17.66 20.78
N GLU A 108 -35.46 18.15 19.61
CA GLU A 108 -36.03 19.36 19.00
C GLU A 108 -37.50 19.17 18.61
N ALA A 109 -37.85 18.01 18.01
CA ALA A 109 -39.22 17.69 17.63
C ALA A 109 -40.16 17.52 18.84
N ASN A 110 -39.63 17.09 19.98
CA ASN A 110 -40.40 16.91 21.21
C ASN A 110 -40.49 18.17 22.08
N GLY A 111 -39.98 19.32 21.62
CA GLY A 111 -40.25 20.65 22.16
C GLY A 111 -40.23 20.73 23.69
N SER A 112 -39.05 20.68 24.31
CA SER A 112 -38.90 21.23 25.66
C SER A 112 -38.82 22.77 25.56
N THR A 113 -39.96 23.44 25.77
CA THR A 113 -40.00 24.72 26.51
C THR A 113 -39.73 24.46 27.98
#